data_AF-X6M3R2-F1
#
_entry.id   AF-X6M3R2-F1
#
_cell.length_a   1.000
_cell.length_b   1.000
_cell.length_c   1.000
_cell.angle_alpha   90.00
_cell.angle_beta   90.00
_cell.angle_gamma   90.00
#
_symmetry.space_group_name_H-M   'P 1'
#
loop_
_entity.id
_entity.type
_entity.pdbx_description
1 polymer ?
#
loop_
_entity_poly.entity_id
_entity_poly.type
_entity_poly.pdbx_seq_one_letter_code
_entity_poly.pdbx_strand_id
1 'polypeptide(L)'
;MTSSFLLNTVVNKTEQNSSPLVRLFLLPFVNLFEIQMNLKKDIKIIINNWIRILNIKIGWINDLDKIIKYFELLKILQGHEMSVRSVKFSSNGNTIVSSSEDETIRIWDVKTGKQIKILNGHIDCINNVIFSLDENYIISCSNDKTIRLWDIKTGKEKIKLEGHLNSVYDINISPNGNNI
;
A
#
# COMPACT_ATOMS: atom_id res chain seq x y z
N MET A 1 -52.30 9.81 28.91
CA MET A 1 -51.17 10.13 28.02
C MET A 1 -49.97 9.33 28.51
N THR A 2 -49.29 8.42 27.83
CA THR A 2 -49.32 7.82 26.48
C THR A 2 -48.45 6.57 26.61
N SER A 3 -49.05 5.38 26.56
CA SER A 3 -48.83 4.37 25.51
C SER A 3 -47.38 3.90 25.30
N SER A 4 -47.07 2.76 25.91
CA SER A 4 -46.11 1.78 25.39
C SER A 4 -46.60 1.26 24.04
N PHE A 5 -45.96 1.65 22.93
CA PHE A 5 -46.20 1.04 21.62
C PHE A 5 -44.91 1.12 20.78
N LEU A 6 -44.34 -0.07 20.51
CA LEU A 6 -43.57 -0.45 19.33
C LEU A 6 -42.35 0.42 18.92
N LEU A 7 -41.17 0.07 19.46
CA LEU A 7 -39.93 0.11 18.67
C LEU A 7 -39.25 -1.27 18.69
N ASN A 8 -40.07 -2.32 18.63
CA ASN A 8 -39.64 -3.72 18.52
C ASN A 8 -40.34 -4.38 17.34
N THR A 9 -40.17 -3.81 16.15
CA THR A 9 -40.54 -4.48 14.90
C THR A 9 -39.75 -3.83 13.76
N VAL A 10 -39.15 -4.68 12.93
CA VAL A 10 -38.31 -4.37 11.75
C VAL A 10 -36.81 -4.14 12.03
N VAL A 11 -36.22 -4.97 12.91
CA VAL A 11 -34.87 -5.48 12.59
C VAL A 11 -35.11 -6.68 11.67
N ASN A 12 -35.00 -6.44 10.38
CA ASN A 12 -35.32 -7.40 9.34
C ASN A 12 -34.54 -8.71 9.53
N LYS A 13 -35.21 -9.85 9.34
CA LYS A 13 -34.61 -11.20 9.33
C LYS A 13 -33.41 -11.36 8.38
N THR A 14 -33.16 -10.40 7.50
CA THR A 14 -31.98 -10.35 6.63
C THR A 14 -30.69 -9.97 7.36
N GLU A 15 -30.75 -9.28 8.51
CA GLU A 15 -29.56 -8.90 9.30
C GLU A 15 -29.05 -10.00 10.24
N GLN A 16 -29.85 -11.04 10.51
CA GLN A 16 -29.42 -12.19 11.31
C GLN A 16 -28.60 -13.20 10.52
N ASN A 17 -28.70 -13.17 9.18
CA ASN A 17 -27.95 -14.05 8.28
C ASN A 17 -26.84 -13.33 7.49
N SER A 18 -26.64 -12.03 7.71
CA SER A 18 -25.54 -11.31 7.10
C SER A 18 -24.23 -11.59 7.84
N SER A 19 -23.14 -11.71 7.08
CA SER A 19 -21.80 -11.88 7.65
C SER A 19 -21.52 -10.77 8.68
N PRO A 20 -20.81 -11.06 9.78
CA PRO A 20 -20.45 -10.07 10.80
C PRO A 20 -19.76 -8.82 10.23
N LEU A 21 -19.13 -8.93 9.05
CA LEU A 21 -18.50 -7.81 8.32
C LEU A 21 -19.52 -6.75 7.89
N VAL A 22 -20.75 -7.12 7.56
CA VAL A 22 -21.82 -6.18 7.15
C VAL A 22 -22.36 -5.42 8.37
N ARG A 23 -22.37 -6.06 9.55
CA ARG A 23 -22.78 -5.41 10.82
C ARG A 23 -21.76 -4.39 11.32
N LEU A 24 -20.49 -4.53 10.94
CA LEU A 24 -19.43 -3.60 11.31
C LEU A 24 -19.64 -2.20 10.73
N PHE A 25 -20.40 -2.07 9.64
CA PHE A 25 -20.65 -0.80 8.94
C PHE A 25 -21.88 -0.02 9.45
N LEU A 26 -22.69 -0.59 10.35
CA LEU A 26 -24.02 -0.04 10.70
C LEU A 26 -24.20 0.42 12.16
N LEU A 27 -23.17 0.38 13.01
CA LEU A 27 -23.26 1.00 14.33
C LEU A 27 -22.78 2.46 14.30
N PRO A 28 -23.48 3.41 14.94
CA PRO A 28 -23.09 4.81 14.95
C PRO A 28 -21.79 4.93 15.74
N PHE A 29 -20.74 5.38 15.06
CA PHE A 29 -19.47 5.80 15.66
C PHE A 29 -19.75 6.95 16.63
N VAL A 30 -19.90 6.65 17.91
CA VAL A 30 -19.98 7.68 18.96
C VAL A 30 -18.69 7.64 19.77
N ASN A 31 -17.87 8.66 19.53
CA ASN A 31 -16.81 9.20 20.38
C ASN A 31 -15.80 8.23 20.99
N LEU A 32 -14.78 7.89 20.21
CA LEU A 32 -13.48 7.48 20.76
C LEU A 32 -12.34 8.21 20.03
N PHE A 33 -12.42 9.55 20.02
CA PHE A 33 -11.37 10.42 19.49
C PHE A 33 -10.69 11.12 20.66
N GLU A 34 -9.73 10.45 21.31
CA GLU A 34 -8.61 11.05 22.08
C GLU A 34 -7.82 9.96 22.83
N ILE A 35 -7.23 9.02 22.10
CA ILE A 35 -6.14 8.20 22.65
C ILE A 35 -5.07 8.14 21.55
N GLN A 36 -3.84 8.54 21.89
CA GLN A 36 -2.65 8.25 21.07
C GLN A 36 -2.51 6.73 20.96
N MET A 37 -3.12 6.17 19.92
CA MET A 37 -3.24 4.73 19.70
C MET A 37 -1.86 4.10 19.49
N ASN A 38 -1.47 3.21 20.39
CA ASN A 38 -0.54 2.15 20.06
C ASN A 38 -1.35 1.03 19.39
N LEU A 39 -1.53 1.16 18.06
CA LEU A 39 -2.40 0.34 17.20
C LEU A 39 -2.48 -1.13 17.61
N LYS A 40 -1.36 -1.79 17.96
CA LYS A 40 -1.34 -3.22 18.29
C LYS A 40 -1.91 -3.56 19.68
N LYS A 41 -1.59 -2.78 20.71
CA LYS A 41 -2.07 -3.05 22.08
C LYS A 41 -3.53 -2.67 22.23
N ASP A 42 -3.91 -1.54 21.65
CA ASP A 42 -5.23 -0.95 21.86
C ASP A 42 -6.31 -1.69 21.08
N ILE A 43 -6.03 -2.12 19.84
CA ILE A 43 -6.93 -2.97 19.06
C ILE A 43 -7.17 -4.31 19.76
N LYS A 44 -6.12 -4.93 20.31
CA LYS A 44 -6.23 -6.22 21.00
C LYS A 44 -7.09 -6.13 22.27
N ILE A 45 -6.95 -5.04 23.03
CA ILE A 45 -7.76 -4.81 24.25
C ILE A 45 -9.23 -4.58 23.89
N ILE A 46 -9.51 -3.74 22.88
CA ILE A 46 -10.87 -3.44 22.44
C ILE A 46 -11.55 -4.73 21.96
N ILE A 47 -10.89 -5.51 21.12
CA ILE A 47 -11.42 -6.76 20.59
C ILE A 47 -11.67 -7.79 21.70
N ASN A 48 -10.73 -7.96 22.63
CA ASN A 48 -10.91 -8.88 23.76
C ASN A 48 -12.08 -8.48 24.68
N ASN A 49 -12.26 -7.18 24.93
CA ASN A 49 -13.40 -6.68 25.69
C ASN A 49 -14.72 -6.95 24.97
N TRP A 50 -14.77 -6.76 23.65
CA TRP A 50 -15.95 -7.06 22.83
C TRP A 50 -16.28 -8.55 22.79
N ILE A 51 -15.28 -9.43 22.64
CA ILE A 51 -15.46 -10.90 22.68
C ILE A 51 -16.07 -11.31 24.02
N ARG A 52 -15.58 -10.73 25.13
CA ARG A 52 -16.08 -11.01 26.48
C ARG A 52 -17.52 -10.53 26.66
N ILE A 53 -17.85 -9.33 26.19
CA ILE A 53 -19.20 -8.74 26.30
C ILE A 53 -20.22 -9.51 25.45
N LEU A 54 -19.83 -9.94 24.25
CA LEU A 54 -20.73 -10.53 23.26
C LEU A 54 -20.73 -12.07 23.25
N ASN A 55 -19.94 -12.71 24.13
CA ASN A 55 -19.83 -14.16 24.28
C ASN A 55 -19.59 -14.91 22.95
N ILE A 56 -18.72 -14.36 22.11
CA ILE A 56 -18.45 -14.86 20.75
C ILE A 56 -17.53 -16.09 20.80
N LYS A 57 -17.87 -17.14 20.04
CA LYS A 57 -17.12 -18.41 19.97
C LYS A 57 -15.71 -18.19 19.36
N ILE A 58 -14.68 -18.75 20.01
CA ILE A 58 -13.24 -18.49 19.82
C ILE A 58 -12.68 -18.66 18.38
N GLY A 59 -13.38 -19.34 17.47
CA GLY A 59 -12.86 -19.70 16.14
C GLY A 59 -12.39 -18.51 15.27
N TRP A 60 -12.95 -17.32 15.47
CA TRP A 60 -12.64 -16.10 14.71
C TRP A 60 -11.32 -15.42 15.13
N ILE A 61 -10.79 -15.71 16.33
CA ILE A 61 -9.54 -15.12 16.83
C ILE A 61 -8.33 -15.58 16.03
N ASN A 62 -8.33 -16.82 15.52
CA ASN A 62 -7.24 -17.35 14.70
C ASN A 62 -7.08 -16.61 13.37
N ASP A 63 -8.18 -16.09 12.81
CA ASP A 63 -8.15 -15.26 11.62
C ASP A 63 -7.78 -13.81 11.93
N LEU A 64 -8.14 -13.32 13.12
CA LEU A 64 -7.72 -12.02 13.63
C LEU A 64 -6.21 -11.91 13.84
N ASP A 65 -5.56 -12.94 14.39
CA ASP A 65 -4.10 -12.96 14.51
C ASP A 65 -3.41 -13.01 13.13
N LYS A 66 -4.01 -13.69 12.13
CA LYS A 66 -3.55 -13.61 10.72
C LYS A 66 -3.74 -12.20 10.15
N ILE A 67 -4.89 -11.58 10.38
CA ILE A 67 -5.23 -10.24 9.90
C ILE A 67 -4.29 -9.20 10.52
N ILE A 68 -4.07 -9.26 11.83
CA ILE A 68 -3.14 -8.37 12.54
C ILE A 68 -1.71 -8.54 11.99
N LYS A 69 -1.29 -9.76 11.65
CA LYS A 69 0.00 -10.01 10.97
C LYS A 69 0.11 -9.29 9.61
N TYR A 70 -0.99 -9.11 8.87
CA TYR A 70 -0.99 -8.34 7.61
C TYR A 70 -0.92 -6.82 7.83
N PHE A 71 -1.38 -6.34 8.98
CA PHE A 71 -1.34 -4.92 9.36
C PHE A 71 -0.11 -4.55 10.20
N GLU A 72 0.73 -5.51 10.55
CA GLU A 72 2.03 -5.22 11.16
C GLU A 72 2.96 -4.60 10.14
N LEU A 73 3.53 -3.46 10.48
CA LEU A 73 4.65 -2.87 9.75
C LEU A 73 5.80 -3.89 9.73
N LEU A 74 5.96 -4.58 8.61
CA LEU A 74 6.97 -5.64 8.46
C LEU A 74 8.37 -5.07 8.34
N LYS A 75 8.52 -3.94 7.63
CA LYS A 75 9.82 -3.34 7.35
C LYS A 75 9.74 -1.87 6.99
N ILE A 76 10.77 -1.12 7.39
CA ILE A 76 11.02 0.24 6.93
C ILE A 76 12.23 0.18 6.00
N LEU A 77 12.06 0.68 4.78
CA LEU A 77 13.14 0.80 3.80
C LEU A 77 13.66 2.24 3.85
N GLN A 78 14.76 2.46 4.58
CA GLN A 78 15.39 3.78 4.70
C GLN A 78 16.50 3.94 3.66
N GLY A 79 16.57 5.12 3.04
CA GLY A 79 17.70 5.46 2.20
C GLY A 79 17.51 6.71 1.35
N HIS A 80 16.31 6.93 0.81
CA HIS A 80 16.04 8.18 0.07
C HIS A 80 16.20 9.40 0.98
N GLU A 81 16.78 10.46 0.44
CA GLU A 81 17.09 11.69 1.19
C GLU A 81 15.97 12.74 1.09
N MET A 82 15.04 12.54 0.15
CA MET A 82 13.87 13.37 -0.07
C MET A 82 12.61 12.51 -0.28
N SER A 83 11.48 13.15 -0.59
CA SER A 83 10.19 12.48 -0.72
C SER A 83 10.26 11.34 -1.75
N VAL A 84 9.70 10.19 -1.38
CA VAL A 84 9.50 9.07 -2.31
C VAL A 84 8.22 9.36 -3.10
N ARG A 85 8.31 9.36 -4.44
CA ARG A 85 7.20 9.72 -5.34
C ARG A 85 6.44 8.51 -5.86
N SER A 86 7.14 7.40 -6.11
CA SER A 86 6.52 6.16 -6.57
C SER A 86 7.26 4.94 -6.06
N VAL A 87 6.50 3.85 -5.90
CA VAL A 87 6.98 2.55 -5.44
C VAL A 87 6.25 1.46 -6.24
N LYS A 88 6.98 0.48 -6.76
CA LYS A 88 6.42 -0.69 -7.44
C LYS A 88 7.09 -1.97 -6.98
N PHE A 89 6.30 -3.03 -6.84
CA PHE A 89 6.80 -4.39 -6.69
C PHE A 89 7.11 -4.99 -8.05
N SER A 90 8.13 -5.84 -8.12
CA SER A 90 8.28 -6.79 -9.21
C SER A 90 7.13 -7.79 -9.18
N SER A 91 6.77 -8.37 -10.33
CA SER A 91 5.69 -9.37 -10.43
C SER A 91 5.86 -10.57 -9.51
N ASN A 92 7.10 -10.96 -9.21
CA ASN A 92 7.41 -12.04 -8.26
C ASN A 92 7.41 -11.61 -6.77
N GLY A 93 7.21 -10.31 -6.48
CA GLY A 93 7.15 -9.77 -5.13
C GLY A 93 8.46 -9.76 -4.33
N ASN A 94 9.58 -10.17 -4.94
CA ASN A 94 10.87 -10.26 -4.24
C ASN A 94 11.64 -8.94 -4.22
N THR A 95 11.32 -8.03 -5.15
CA THR A 95 12.01 -6.77 -5.32
C THR A 95 11.03 -5.61 -5.29
N ILE A 96 11.44 -4.50 -4.71
CA ILE A 96 10.76 -3.21 -4.83
C ILE A 96 11.67 -2.26 -5.60
N VAL A 97 11.09 -1.42 -6.45
CA VAL A 97 11.73 -0.23 -6.98
C VAL A 97 11.02 1.01 -6.45
N SER A 98 11.78 2.03 -6.07
CA SER A 98 11.26 3.33 -5.65
C SER A 98 11.95 4.47 -6.37
N SER A 99 11.21 5.56 -6.61
CA SER A 99 11.72 6.80 -7.17
C SER A 99 11.48 7.97 -6.23
N SER A 100 12.32 9.01 -6.31
CA SER A 100 12.28 10.11 -5.36
C SER A 100 12.62 11.47 -5.98
N GLU A 101 12.29 12.51 -5.23
CA GLU A 101 12.77 13.88 -5.43
C GLU A 101 14.29 13.99 -5.27
N ASP A 102 14.97 13.01 -4.65
CA ASP A 102 16.44 12.97 -4.55
C ASP A 102 17.16 12.56 -5.85
N GLU A 103 16.44 12.56 -6.97
CA GLU A 103 16.94 12.23 -8.31
C GLU A 103 17.41 10.78 -8.48
N THR A 104 17.16 9.91 -7.49
CA THR A 104 17.58 8.51 -7.52
C THR A 104 16.42 7.54 -7.66
N ILE A 105 16.74 6.40 -8.27
CA ILE A 105 15.90 5.20 -8.23
C ILE A 105 16.61 4.17 -7.34
N ARG A 106 15.89 3.57 -6.40
CA ARG A 106 16.45 2.55 -5.51
C ARG A 106 15.75 1.22 -5.71
N ILE A 107 16.54 0.15 -5.72
CA ILE A 107 16.07 -1.23 -5.82
C ILE A 107 16.31 -1.90 -4.48
N TRP A 108 15.29 -2.58 -3.96
CA TRP A 108 15.28 -3.15 -2.61
C TRP A 108 14.94 -4.63 -2.64
N ASP A 109 15.62 -5.41 -1.82
CA ASP A 109 15.28 -6.80 -1.56
C ASP A 109 14.19 -6.84 -0.48
N VAL A 110 13.02 -7.38 -0.81
CA VAL A 110 11.84 -7.36 0.08
C VAL A 110 12.08 -8.19 1.34
N LYS A 111 12.75 -9.33 1.20
CA LYS A 111 12.98 -10.28 2.32
C LYS A 111 13.90 -9.68 3.38
N THR A 112 15.02 -9.12 2.94
CA THR A 112 16.07 -8.57 3.80
C THR A 112 15.81 -7.11 4.15
N GLY A 113 15.02 -6.38 3.36
CA GLY A 113 14.82 -4.94 3.51
C GLY A 113 16.04 -4.11 3.15
N LYS A 114 17.05 -4.73 2.52
CA LYS A 114 18.28 -4.05 2.13
C LYS A 114 18.13 -3.44 0.76
N GLN A 115 18.74 -2.28 0.59
CA GLN A 115 18.95 -1.71 -0.74
C GLN A 115 19.96 -2.57 -1.51
N ILE A 116 19.57 -2.99 -2.70
CA ILE A 116 20.39 -3.77 -3.63
C ILE A 116 21.20 -2.82 -4.51
N LYS A 117 20.57 -1.74 -4.99
CA LYS A 117 21.17 -0.85 -6.00
C LYS A 117 20.56 0.55 -5.97
N ILE A 118 21.34 1.53 -6.40
CA ILE A 118 20.90 2.89 -6.73
C ILE A 118 21.17 3.11 -8.21
N LEU A 119 20.20 3.68 -8.93
CA LEU A 119 20.34 4.15 -10.30
C LEU A 119 20.33 5.68 -10.26
N ASN A 120 21.41 6.26 -10.77
CA ASN A 120 21.62 7.70 -10.86
C ASN A 120 21.67 8.11 -12.32
N GLY A 121 21.15 9.30 -12.64
CA GLY A 121 21.31 9.90 -13.96
C GLY A 121 20.23 10.90 -14.34
N HIS A 122 19.02 10.77 -13.78
CA HIS A 122 18.07 11.89 -13.77
C HIS A 122 18.71 13.08 -13.04
N ILE A 123 18.35 14.29 -13.47
CA ILE A 123 18.90 15.55 -12.95
C ILE A 123 17.82 16.43 -12.32
N ASP A 124 16.67 15.83 -12.03
CA ASP A 124 15.51 16.43 -11.35
C ASP A 124 14.60 15.29 -10.85
N CYS A 125 13.61 15.64 -10.03
CA CYS A 125 12.70 14.74 -9.33
C CYS A 125 12.12 13.65 -10.24
N ILE A 126 12.15 12.40 -9.77
CA ILE A 126 11.63 11.26 -10.52
C ILE A 126 10.19 10.99 -10.07
N ASN A 127 9.23 11.29 -10.95
CA ASN A 127 7.81 11.29 -10.64
C ASN A 127 7.21 9.89 -10.59
N ASN A 128 7.63 8.99 -11.49
CA ASN A 128 7.16 7.62 -11.49
C ASN A 128 8.25 6.64 -11.95
N VAL A 129 8.08 5.38 -11.54
CA VAL A 129 8.93 4.26 -11.88
C VAL A 129 8.10 2.99 -12.01
N ILE A 130 8.42 2.15 -13.00
CA ILE A 130 7.77 0.86 -13.23
C ILE A 130 8.79 -0.19 -13.70
N PHE A 131 8.44 -1.46 -13.54
CA PHE A 131 9.15 -2.57 -14.18
C PHE A 131 8.64 -2.76 -15.61
N SER A 132 9.52 -3.20 -16.51
CA SER A 132 9.11 -3.77 -17.78
C SER A 132 8.39 -5.11 -17.56
N LEU A 133 7.54 -5.54 -18.52
CA LEU A 133 6.82 -6.82 -18.40
C LEU A 133 7.74 -8.04 -18.27
N ASP A 134 8.94 -7.97 -18.85
CA ASP A 134 9.96 -9.02 -18.77
C ASP A 134 10.87 -8.90 -17.54
N GLU A 135 10.65 -7.89 -16.68
CA GLU A 135 11.37 -7.65 -15.43
C GLU A 135 12.90 -7.50 -15.58
N ASN A 136 13.38 -7.25 -16.81
CA ASN A 136 14.81 -7.00 -17.05
C ASN A 136 15.17 -5.53 -16.94
N TYR A 137 14.17 -4.66 -17.07
CA TYR A 137 14.36 -3.21 -17.08
C TYR A 137 13.47 -2.49 -16.10
N ILE A 138 13.94 -1.32 -15.68
CA ILE A 138 13.15 -0.30 -15.00
C ILE A 138 12.93 0.86 -15.96
N ILE A 139 11.74 1.44 -15.94
CA ILE A 139 11.40 2.64 -16.70
C ILE A 139 11.03 3.75 -15.71
N SER A 140 11.53 4.96 -15.93
CA SER A 140 11.26 6.12 -15.07
C SER A 140 10.94 7.38 -15.87
N CYS A 141 10.11 8.26 -15.30
CA CYS A 141 9.87 9.62 -15.79
C CYS A 141 10.26 10.66 -14.75
N SER A 142 10.68 11.83 -15.20
CA SER A 142 11.17 12.89 -14.33
C SER A 142 10.75 14.29 -14.80
N ASN A 143 10.87 15.24 -13.87
CA ASN A 143 10.84 16.68 -14.14
C ASN A 143 11.94 17.13 -15.11
N ASP A 144 13.00 16.33 -15.30
CA ASP A 144 14.05 16.57 -16.29
C ASP A 144 13.57 16.40 -17.75
N LYS A 145 12.26 16.14 -17.93
CA LYS A 145 11.55 16.02 -19.20
C LYS A 145 11.89 14.75 -19.99
N THR A 146 12.51 13.77 -19.32
CA THR A 146 12.97 12.54 -19.97
C THR A 146 12.23 11.32 -19.41
N ILE A 147 12.12 10.31 -20.28
CA ILE A 147 11.81 8.94 -19.87
C ILE A 147 13.10 8.12 -20.05
N ARG A 148 13.46 7.31 -19.07
CA ARG A 148 14.70 6.52 -19.11
C ARG A 148 14.43 5.04 -18.86
N LEU A 149 15.17 4.20 -19.60
CA LEU A 149 15.18 2.75 -19.46
C LEU A 149 16.49 2.31 -18.83
N TRP A 150 16.42 1.53 -17.76
CA TRP A 150 17.57 1.09 -16.98
C TRP A 150 17.65 -0.43 -16.99
N ASP A 151 18.84 -0.97 -17.29
CA ASP A 151 19.10 -2.40 -17.19
C ASP A 151 19.33 -2.77 -15.72
N ILE A 152 18.47 -3.62 -15.16
CA ILE A 152 18.51 -3.97 -13.73
C ILE A 152 19.81 -4.69 -13.38
N LYS A 153 20.31 -5.57 -14.25
CA LYS A 153 21.51 -6.38 -13.99
C LYS A 153 22.74 -5.51 -13.89
N THR A 154 22.94 -4.64 -14.88
CA THR A 154 24.12 -3.77 -14.96
C THR A 154 23.98 -2.50 -14.14
N GLY A 155 22.75 -2.04 -13.88
CA GLY A 155 22.47 -0.75 -13.25
C GLY A 155 22.72 0.46 -14.16
N LYS A 156 22.87 0.25 -15.46
CA LYS A 156 23.18 1.31 -16.42
C LYS A 156 21.93 1.75 -17.16
N GLU A 157 21.89 3.03 -17.48
CA GLU A 157 20.95 3.57 -18.46
C GLU A 157 21.21 2.95 -19.84
N LYS A 158 20.14 2.45 -20.46
CA LYS A 158 20.14 1.87 -21.81
C LYS A 158 19.62 2.87 -22.84
N ILE A 159 18.54 3.56 -22.50
CA ILE A 159 17.83 4.46 -23.41
C ILE A 159 17.38 5.68 -22.62
N LYS A 160 17.55 6.86 -23.24
CA LYS A 160 16.98 8.12 -22.80
C LYS A 160 16.07 8.63 -23.90
N LEU A 161 14.78 8.75 -23.59
CA LEU A 161 13.76 9.29 -24.47
C LEU A 161 13.58 10.76 -24.14
N GLU A 162 13.81 11.59 -25.14
CA GLU A 162 13.66 13.05 -25.09
C GLU A 162 12.54 13.46 -26.05
N GLY A 163 11.92 14.62 -25.80
CA GLY A 163 10.89 15.18 -26.67
C GLY A 163 9.73 15.85 -25.92
N HIS A 164 9.52 15.50 -24.65
CA HIS A 164 8.60 16.27 -23.80
C HIS A 164 9.17 17.66 -23.53
N LEU A 165 8.33 18.68 -23.69
CA LEU A 165 8.72 20.08 -23.48
C LEU A 165 8.70 20.49 -22.00
N ASN A 166 8.03 19.68 -21.16
CA ASN A 166 7.83 19.89 -19.72
C ASN A 166 8.01 18.57 -18.96
N SER A 167 7.90 18.62 -17.63
CA SER A 167 7.97 17.46 -16.74
C SER A 167 7.09 16.30 -17.20
N VAL A 168 7.61 15.08 -17.05
CA VAL A 168 6.86 13.85 -17.31
C VAL A 168 6.43 13.28 -15.96
N TYR A 169 5.12 13.16 -15.75
CA TYR A 169 4.54 12.84 -14.44
C TYR A 169 4.22 11.35 -14.26
N ASP A 170 3.91 10.64 -15.35
CA ASP A 170 3.42 9.28 -15.28
C ASP A 170 3.88 8.47 -16.50
N ILE A 171 3.95 7.15 -16.34
CA ILE A 171 4.29 6.18 -17.37
C ILE A 171 3.46 4.91 -17.12
N ASN A 172 2.97 4.30 -18.20
CA ASN A 172 2.36 2.98 -18.13
C ASN A 172 2.75 2.15 -19.36
N ILE A 173 2.77 0.82 -19.21
CA ILE A 173 3.08 -0.08 -20.33
C ILE A 173 1.76 -0.59 -20.90
N SER A 174 1.64 -0.60 -22.23
CA SER A 174 0.49 -1.20 -22.89
C SER A 174 0.38 -2.69 -22.53
N PRO A 175 -0.83 -3.28 -22.47
CA PRO A 175 -1.00 -4.68 -22.06
C PRO A 175 -0.21 -5.70 -22.90
N ASN A 176 0.11 -5.35 -24.16
CA ASN A 176 0.92 -6.17 -25.05
C ASN A 176 2.45 -5.98 -24.87
N GLY A 177 2.89 -5.07 -24.00
CA GLY A 177 4.31 -4.85 -23.67
C GLY A 177 5.10 -4.01 -24.65
N ASN A 178 4.50 -3.57 -25.75
CA ASN A 178 5.26 -3.01 -26.87
C ASN A 178 5.39 -1.49 -26.82
N ASN A 179 4.57 -0.80 -26.03
CA ASN A 179 4.55 0.65 -25.95
C ASN A 179 4.58 1.12 -24.50
N ILE A 180 5.21 2.27 -24.30
CA ILE A 180 5.38 3.00 -23.04
C ILE A 180 4.72 4.38 -23.23
#